data_AF-A0A380Q3U9-F1
#
_entry.id   AF-A0A380Q3U9-F1
#
_cell.length_a   1.000
_cell.length_b   1.000
_cell.length_c   1.000
_cell.angle_alpha   90.00
_cell.angle_beta   90.00
_cell.angle_gamma   90.00
#
_symmetry.space_group_name_H-M   'P 1'
#
loop_
_entity.id
_entity.type
_entity.pdbx_description
1 polymer ?
#
loop_
_entity_poly.entity_id
_entity_poly.type
_entity_poly.pdbx_seq_one_letter_code
_entity_poly.pdbx_strand_id
1 'polypeptide(L)'
;MAQLTKQGHVYVISSIGSFGEDVFKIGITRRLEPMERVKELNGAAVPFDFDIHAMISCDDAPALEKTLHDHLKNYRINKINLCKEFFRVELSKIINEVERHHGRVDYIADPVALQYLQSLEYAESEAA
;
A
#
# COMPACT_ATOMS: atom_id res chain seq x y z
N MET A 1 20.03 19.77 14.12
CA MET A 1 18.56 19.66 14.09
C MET A 1 18.07 19.16 12.71
N ALA A 2 18.54 17.99 12.24
CA ALA A 2 18.14 17.41 10.94
C ALA A 2 17.53 15.99 11.07
N GLN A 3 17.37 15.50 12.30
CA GLN A 3 16.91 14.14 12.59
C GLN A 3 15.37 14.05 12.66
N LEU A 4 14.69 15.17 12.93
CA LEU A 4 13.21 15.27 12.96
C LEU A 4 12.54 15.22 11.57
N THR A 5 13.29 15.27 10.46
CA THR A 5 12.70 15.36 9.10
C THR A 5 12.57 14.01 8.38
N LYS A 6 13.05 12.93 8.99
CA LYS A 6 13.13 11.59 8.37
C LYS A 6 12.14 10.57 8.94
N GLN A 7 11.72 10.75 10.20
CA GLN A 7 10.79 9.83 10.85
C GLN A 7 9.40 9.90 10.21
N GLY A 8 8.74 8.74 10.13
CA GLY A 8 7.39 8.63 9.60
C GLY A 8 6.96 7.17 9.50
N HIS A 9 5.95 6.93 8.69
CA HIS A 9 5.40 5.61 8.43
C HIS A 9 5.51 5.29 6.95
N VAL A 10 5.91 4.05 6.63
CA VAL A 10 5.76 3.46 5.30
C VAL A 10 4.47 2.65 5.32
N TYR A 11 3.57 2.89 4.38
CA TYR A 11 2.34 2.12 4.23
C TYR A 11 2.39 1.23 2.99
N VAL A 12 1.74 0.08 3.10
CA VAL A 12 1.46 -0.84 2.00
C VAL A 12 -0.04 -1.02 1.94
N ILE A 13 -0.64 -0.62 0.82
CA ILE A 13 -2.10 -0.64 0.63
C ILE A 13 -2.46 -1.27 -0.72
N SER A 14 -3.63 -1.91 -0.81
CA SER A 14 -4.15 -2.48 -2.06
C SER A 14 -5.63 -2.15 -2.23
N SER A 15 -6.17 -2.30 -3.44
CA SER A 15 -7.60 -2.22 -3.68
C SER A 15 -7.93 -3.18 -4.81
N ILE A 16 -8.39 -4.38 -4.45
CA ILE A 16 -8.65 -5.47 -5.41
C ILE A 16 -9.66 -5.01 -6.47
N GLY A 17 -10.78 -4.42 -6.05
CA GLY A 17 -11.81 -3.98 -6.98
C GLY A 17 -11.35 -2.85 -7.92
N SER A 18 -10.30 -2.09 -7.55
CA SER A 18 -9.79 -0.98 -8.36
C SER A 18 -8.65 -1.39 -9.29
N PHE A 19 -7.76 -2.28 -8.83
CA PHE A 19 -6.48 -2.57 -9.49
C PHE A 19 -6.20 -4.06 -9.73
N GLY A 20 -7.03 -4.95 -9.17
CA GLY A 20 -6.85 -6.40 -9.19
C GLY A 20 -5.98 -6.93 -8.05
N GLU A 21 -5.83 -8.25 -8.03
CA GLU A 21 -5.00 -8.98 -7.06
C GLU A 21 -3.51 -8.67 -7.23
N ASP A 22 -2.76 -8.81 -6.13
CA ASP A 22 -1.31 -8.57 -6.05
C ASP A 22 -0.85 -7.18 -6.52
N VAL A 23 -1.75 -6.19 -6.53
CA VAL A 23 -1.41 -4.80 -6.85
C VAL A 23 -1.36 -3.96 -5.59
N PHE A 24 -0.15 -3.52 -5.25
CA PHE A 24 0.11 -2.75 -4.04
C PHE A 24 0.62 -1.35 -4.37
N LYS A 25 0.14 -0.36 -3.62
CA LYS A 25 0.76 0.95 -3.51
C LYS A 25 1.62 1.00 -2.26
N ILE A 26 2.85 1.45 -2.44
CA ILE A 26 3.79 1.71 -1.35
C ILE A 26 4.05 3.20 -1.30
N GLY A 27 4.02 3.80 -0.12
CA GLY A 27 4.34 5.20 0.07
C GLY A 27 4.61 5.55 1.52
N ILE A 28 4.87 6.82 1.78
CA ILE A 28 5.17 7.32 3.13
C ILE A 28 4.16 8.35 3.61
N THR A 29 4.05 8.45 4.93
CA THR A 29 3.38 9.56 5.61
C THR A 29 4.17 9.98 6.84
N ARG A 30 4.28 11.28 7.09
CA ARG A 30 4.87 11.84 8.31
C ARG A 30 3.82 12.39 9.26
N ARG A 31 2.54 12.07 9.01
CA ARG A 31 1.45 12.49 9.89
C ARG A 31 1.55 11.79 11.22
N LEU A 32 1.08 12.49 12.25
CA LEU A 32 0.87 11.92 13.58
C LEU A 32 -0.12 10.74 13.47
N GLU A 33 -1.22 10.96 12.74
CA GLU A 33 -2.22 9.96 12.44
C GLU A 33 -2.04 9.43 11.00
N PRO A 34 -1.30 8.32 10.78
CA PRO A 34 -0.99 7.83 9.44
C PRO A 34 -2.24 7.37 8.68
N MET A 35 -3.29 6.95 9.39
CA MET A 35 -4.56 6.51 8.83
C MET A 35 -5.30 7.61 8.07
N GLU A 36 -5.16 8.87 8.46
CA GLU A 36 -5.77 10.00 7.73
C GLU A 36 -5.24 10.09 6.31
N ARG A 37 -3.96 9.76 6.09
CA ARG A 37 -3.38 9.77 4.75
C ARG A 37 -4.05 8.74 3.84
N VAL A 38 -4.37 7.57 4.36
CA VAL A 38 -5.08 6.52 3.59
C VAL A 38 -6.50 6.97 3.28
N LYS A 39 -7.22 7.57 4.25
CA LYS A 39 -8.57 8.13 4.02
C LYS A 39 -8.61 9.17 2.91
N GLU A 40 -7.61 10.04 2.82
CA GLU A 40 -7.50 11.01 1.72
C GLU A 40 -7.29 10.36 0.35
N LEU A 41 -6.52 9.27 0.32
CA LEU A 41 -6.28 8.52 -0.91
C LEU A 41 -7.57 7.84 -1.41
N ASN A 42 -8.38 7.33 -0.49
CA ASN A 42 -9.69 6.76 -0.80
C ASN A 42 -10.62 7.81 -1.44
N GLY A 43 -10.70 9.01 -0.84
CA GLY A 43 -11.66 10.05 -1.26
C GLY A 43 -11.39 10.71 -2.62
N ALA A 44 -10.27 10.40 -3.29
CA ALA A 44 -9.80 11.20 -4.43
C ALA A 44 -9.85 10.52 -5.80
N ALA A 45 -9.84 9.18 -5.92
CA ALA A 45 -9.51 8.58 -7.22
C ALA A 45 -9.81 7.09 -7.45
N VAL A 46 -10.48 6.38 -6.53
CA VAL A 46 -10.66 4.91 -6.66
C VAL A 46 -12.11 4.48 -6.43
N PRO A 47 -12.62 3.47 -7.15
CA PRO A 47 -13.99 2.96 -6.98
C PRO A 47 -14.22 2.23 -5.65
N PHE A 48 -13.17 1.69 -5.05
CA PHE A 48 -13.24 0.99 -3.76
C PHE A 48 -12.14 1.48 -2.84
N ASP A 49 -12.43 1.51 -1.54
CA ASP A 49 -11.47 1.86 -0.50
C ASP A 49 -10.20 1.00 -0.56
N PHE A 50 -9.08 1.55 -0.11
CA PHE A 50 -7.85 0.80 0.06
C PHE A 50 -7.89 -0.07 1.32
N ASP A 51 -7.54 -1.34 1.17
CA ASP A 51 -7.15 -2.23 2.26
C ASP A 51 -5.72 -1.92 2.70
N ILE A 52 -5.48 -1.88 4.00
CA ILE A 52 -4.15 -1.62 4.58
C ILE A 52 -3.52 -2.94 4.98
N HIS A 53 -2.39 -3.25 4.36
CA HIS A 53 -1.63 -4.47 4.65
C HIS A 53 -0.55 -4.23 5.70
N ALA A 54 0.12 -3.08 5.66
CA ALA A 54 1.14 -2.76 6.64
C ALA A 54 1.22 -1.26 6.89
N MET A 55 1.52 -0.90 8.14
CA MET A 55 1.80 0.46 8.57
C MET A 55 3.08 0.46 9.43
N ILE A 56 4.21 0.72 8.80
CA ILE A 56 5.54 0.48 9.36
C ILE A 56 6.11 1.79 9.89
N SER A 57 6.24 1.93 11.20
CA SER A 57 6.87 3.10 11.83
C SER A 57 8.39 3.01 11.68
N CYS A 58 9.03 4.07 11.18
CA CYS A 58 10.47 4.07 10.91
C CYS A 58 11.09 5.44 11.17
N ASP A 59 12.32 5.44 11.68
CA ASP A 59 13.13 6.65 11.92
C ASP A 59 13.58 7.34 10.62
N ASP A 60 13.71 6.58 9.53
CA ASP A 60 13.98 7.10 8.19
C ASP A 60 13.05 6.44 7.16
N ALA A 61 11.78 6.85 7.18
CA ALA A 61 10.76 6.35 6.26
C ALA A 61 11.13 6.59 4.78
N PRO A 62 11.69 7.75 4.37
CA PRO A 62 12.16 7.96 3.00
C PRO A 62 13.27 6.97 2.58
N ALA A 63 14.19 6.62 3.47
CA ALA A 63 15.23 5.65 3.14
C ALA A 63 14.65 4.24 2.93
N LEU A 64 13.74 3.81 3.80
CA LEU A 64 13.08 2.50 3.66
C LEU A 64 12.24 2.44 2.38
N GLU A 65 11.43 3.45 2.10
CA GLU A 65 10.61 3.51 0.91
C GLU A 65 11.43 3.48 -0.38
N LYS A 66 12.52 4.24 -0.43
CA LYS A 66 13.44 4.23 -1.57
C LYS A 66 14.02 2.83 -1.80
N THR A 67 14.49 2.16 -0.74
CA THR A 67 15.02 0.79 -0.82
C THR A 67 13.98 -0.18 -1.38
N LEU A 68 12.73 -0.11 -0.91
CA LEU A 68 11.64 -0.95 -1.42
C LEU A 68 11.37 -0.66 -2.90
N HIS A 69 11.32 0.62 -3.29
CA HIS A 69 11.07 1.04 -4.66
C HIS A 69 12.16 0.60 -5.63
N ASP A 70 13.42 0.61 -5.19
CA ASP A 70 14.57 0.17 -5.96
C ASP A 70 14.53 -1.36 -6.17
N HIS A 71 14.26 -2.15 -5.11
CA HIS A 71 14.10 -3.61 -5.21
C HIS A 71 12.88 -4.01 -6.04
N LEU A 72 11.79 -3.26 -5.96
CA LEU A 72 10.54 -3.53 -6.65
C LEU A 72 10.44 -2.86 -8.03
N LYS A 73 11.51 -2.22 -8.51
CA LYS A 73 11.51 -1.46 -9.78
C LYS A 73 10.99 -2.27 -10.97
N ASN A 74 11.33 -3.55 -11.05
CA ASN A 74 10.89 -4.45 -12.13
C ASN A 74 9.40 -4.82 -12.07
N TYR A 75 8.77 -4.63 -10.90
CA TYR A 75 7.36 -4.90 -10.63
C TYR A 75 6.46 -3.67 -10.80
N ARG A 76 7.03 -2.50 -11.13
CA ARG A 76 6.26 -1.27 -11.36
C ARG A 76 5.28 -1.47 -12.50
N ILE A 77 4.02 -1.13 -12.24
CA ILE A 77 2.95 -1.14 -13.25
C ILE A 77 3.15 0.04 -14.20
N ASN A 78 3.33 1.25 -13.66
CA ASN A 78 3.60 2.43 -14.46
C ASN A 78 5.12 2.61 -14.67
N LYS A 79 5.59 2.31 -15.88
CA LYS A 79 7.00 2.43 -16.28
C LYS A 79 7.37 3.82 -16.81
N ILE A 80 6.39 4.71 -17.00
CA ILE A 80 6.58 6.05 -17.59
C ILE A 80 6.49 7.12 -16.51
N ASN A 81 5.38 7.16 -15.76
CA ASN A 81 5.18 8.09 -14.65
C ASN A 81 5.50 7.39 -13.33
N LEU A 82 6.75 7.55 -12.89
CA LEU A 82 7.26 6.88 -11.68
C LEU A 82 6.67 7.44 -10.38
N CYS A 83 6.02 8.60 -10.41
CA CYS A 83 5.27 9.14 -9.27
C CYS A 83 4.01 8.32 -8.97
N LYS A 84 3.58 7.43 -9.88
CA LYS A 84 2.51 6.46 -9.65
C LYS A 84 3.11 5.15 -9.14
N GLU A 85 3.30 5.10 -7.82
CA GLU A 85 4.05 4.05 -7.11
C GLU A 85 3.22 2.78 -6.86
N PHE A 86 2.72 2.19 -7.94
CA PHE A 86 1.99 0.92 -7.91
C PHE A 86 2.86 -0.22 -8.46
N PHE A 87 2.81 -1.35 -7.77
CA PHE A 87 3.64 -2.52 -8.04
C PHE A 87 2.76 -3.77 -8.11
N ARG A 88 2.98 -4.63 -9.09
CA ARG A 88 2.34 -5.95 -9.18
C ARG A 88 3.30 -7.00 -8.66
N VAL A 89 3.10 -7.46 -7.42
CA VAL A 89 4.03 -8.35 -6.70
C VAL A 89 3.32 -9.01 -5.54
N GLU A 90 3.70 -10.24 -5.17
CA GLU A 90 3.17 -10.90 -3.97
C GLU A 90 3.51 -10.11 -2.69
N LEU A 91 2.54 -9.98 -1.77
CA LEU A 91 2.72 -9.26 -0.51
C LEU A 91 3.91 -9.80 0.31
N SER A 92 4.08 -11.13 0.31
CA SER A 92 5.18 -11.81 1.01
C SER A 92 6.55 -11.27 0.60
N LYS A 93 6.72 -10.90 -0.68
CA LYS A 93 7.97 -10.32 -1.17
C LYS A 93 8.22 -8.91 -0.63
N ILE A 94 7.17 -8.11 -0.49
CA ILE A 94 7.24 -6.78 0.12
C ILE A 94 7.64 -6.92 1.59
N ILE A 95 6.96 -7.79 2.34
CA ILE A 95 7.22 -8.01 3.77
C ILE A 95 8.64 -8.54 3.99
N ASN A 96 9.07 -9.54 3.22
CA ASN A 96 10.44 -10.08 3.31
C ASN A 96 11.50 -8.98 3.10
N GLU A 97 11.26 -8.04 2.18
CA GLU A 97 12.19 -6.95 1.92
C GLU A 97 12.19 -5.91 3.06
N VAL A 98 11.01 -5.60 3.61
CA VAL A 98 10.89 -4.78 4.82
C VAL A 98 11.64 -5.42 5.98
N GLU A 99 11.43 -6.71 6.22
CA GLU A 99 12.04 -7.41 7.36
C GLU A 99 13.57 -7.47 7.27
N ARG A 100 14.14 -7.55 6.06
CA ARG A 100 15.58 -7.50 5.84
C ARG A 100 16.22 -6.16 6.19
N HIS A 101 15.49 -5.07 5.99
CA HIS A 101 16.03 -3.71 6.12
C HIS A 101 15.61 -2.99 7.40
N HIS A 102 14.46 -3.35 7.96
CA HIS A 102 13.84 -2.67 9.10
C HIS A 102 13.63 -3.59 10.30
N GLY A 103 13.55 -4.91 10.08
CA GLY A 103 13.21 -5.90 11.11
C GLY A 103 11.74 -6.32 11.05
N ARG A 104 11.30 -7.15 12.01
CA ARG A 104 9.94 -7.71 12.02
C ARG A 104 8.88 -6.63 12.05
N VAL A 105 7.82 -6.84 11.25
CA VAL A 105 6.69 -5.92 11.14
C VAL A 105 5.37 -6.67 11.20
N ASP A 106 4.36 -6.05 11.81
CA ASP A 106 3.00 -6.55 11.77
C ASP A 106 2.37 -6.22 10.42
N TYR A 107 1.67 -7.20 9.84
CA TYR A 107 0.97 -7.04 8.57
C TYR A 107 -0.31 -7.89 8.52
N ILE A 108 -1.24 -7.47 7.67
CA ILE A 108 -2.47 -8.18 7.34
C ILE A 108 -2.27 -8.78 5.95
N ALA A 109 -2.27 -10.11 5.89
CA ALA A 109 -2.04 -10.83 4.65
C ALA A 109 -3.23 -10.68 3.69
N ASP A 110 -4.43 -10.94 4.19
CA ASP A 110 -5.64 -11.00 3.39
C ASP A 110 -6.39 -9.66 3.43
N PRO A 111 -6.61 -9.00 2.26
CA PRO A 111 -7.44 -7.81 2.18
C PRO A 111 -8.91 -8.20 2.44
N VAL A 112 -9.67 -7.32 3.09
CA VAL A 112 -11.09 -7.58 3.36
C VAL A 112 -11.90 -7.34 2.09
N ALA A 113 -11.56 -6.31 1.30
CA ALA A 113 -12.23 -5.96 0.05
C ALA A 113 -13.78 -5.91 0.14
N LEU A 114 -14.32 -5.50 1.30
CA LEU A 114 -15.74 -5.68 1.64
C LEU A 114 -16.69 -5.08 0.60
N GLN A 115 -16.48 -3.81 0.23
CA GLN A 115 -17.33 -3.10 -0.74
C GLN A 115 -17.31 -3.77 -2.12
N TYR A 116 -16.15 -4.32 -2.52
CA TYR A 116 -16.01 -5.03 -3.79
C TYR A 116 -16.79 -6.34 -3.78
N LEU A 117 -16.62 -7.16 -2.74
CA LEU A 117 -17.34 -8.42 -2.59
C LEU A 117 -18.86 -8.22 -2.53
N GLN A 118 -19.31 -7.21 -1.78
CA GLN A 118 -20.73 -6.84 -1.72
C GLN A 118 -21.26 -6.43 -3.10
N SER A 119 -20.48 -5.66 -3.88
CA SER A 119 -20.88 -5.24 -5.22
C SER A 119 -21.05 -6.43 -6.19
N LEU A 120 -20.20 -7.46 -6.07
CA LEU A 120 -20.33 -8.70 -6.84
C LEU A 120 -21.59 -9.48 -6.43
N GLU A 121 -21.84 -9.63 -5.14
CA GLU A 121 -23.04 -10.31 -4.62
C GLU A 121 -24.32 -9.62 -5.10
N TYR A 122 -24.37 -8.28 -5.07
CA TYR A 122 -25.48 -7.52 -5.61
C TYR A 122 -25.68 -7.79 -7.11
N ALA A 123 -24.61 -7.75 -7.91
CA ALA A 123 -24.70 -8.01 -9.35
C ALA A 123 -25.19 -9.44 -9.69
N GLU A 124 -24.77 -10.44 -8.90
CA GLU A 124 -25.27 -11.81 -9.04
C GLU A 124 -26.77 -11.92 -8.70
N SER A 125 -27.21 -11.21 -7.66
CA SER A 125 -28.62 -11.19 -7.25
C SER A 125 -29.53 -10.49 -8.27
N GLU A 126 -29.03 -9.48 -9.01
CA GLU A 126 -29.79 -8.82 -10.08
C GLU A 126 -29.90 -9.68 -11.34
N ALA A 127 -28.97 -10.61 -11.55
CA ALA A 127 -28.93 -11.49 -12.71
C ALA A 127 -29.76 -12.79 -12.54
N ALA A 128 -30.23 -13.08 -11.32
CA ALA A 128 -31.02 -14.27 -10.96
C ALA A 128 -32.54 -14.01 -11.03
#